data_AF-A0A151GT55-F1
#
_entry.id   AF-A0A151GT55-F1
#
_cell.length_a   1.000
_cell.length_b   1.000
_cell.length_c   1.000
_cell.angle_alpha   90.00
_cell.angle_beta   90.00
_cell.angle_gamma   90.00
#
_symmetry.space_group_name_H-M   'P 1'
#
loop_
_entity.id
_entity.type
_entity.pdbx_description
1 polymer ?
#
loop_
_entity_poly.entity_id
_entity_poly.type
_entity_poly.pdbx_seq_one_letter_code
_entity_poly.pdbx_strand_id
1 'polypeptide(L)'
;MLDAVESTQADMAALHATTTSLPSSAMNDVVRAGLEEVLARFLYTTQLLREAPSLFKVQLILPLAMQLLHFVGVGVDPVACNGHGELCGRRYSDVTMIGTHNSAFVGDSPVHNQYVSVTAQLDMGVRFLQAQARDRRGRIDLCHTYCWELDVGPLTSYLDEVSDWMGRHPDEVVTLLLTNNDGIDVDRFAAALETTPLTKLVFRPGRELVAKAQWPTLGELIKANTRLVIFMDYHADQAKVDYIMSEFDYFWETPYGVTDRNFPTCLVDRPAGGDPERLMGIMNHMLNYKIGDIVFPNQLDASSTNSMASIRKQVDLCKDEGKPQPNVILLDWVNIGDAQQVQMVLNGLA
;
A
#
# COMPACT_ATOMS: atom_id res chain seq x y z
N MET A 1 -7.36 -12.60 51.29
CA MET A 1 -7.83 -13.35 50.10
C MET A 1 -8.76 -12.50 49.24
N LEU A 2 -9.83 -11.91 49.80
CA LEU A 2 -10.63 -10.90 49.09
C LEU A 2 -9.77 -9.72 48.61
N ASP A 3 -8.94 -9.15 49.48
CA ASP A 3 -8.07 -8.02 49.10
C ASP A 3 -7.11 -8.34 47.93
N ALA A 4 -6.65 -9.60 47.83
CA ALA A 4 -5.78 -10.04 46.73
C ALA A 4 -6.57 -10.18 45.41
N VAL A 5 -7.83 -10.61 45.50
CA VAL A 5 -8.74 -10.71 44.35
C VAL A 5 -9.15 -9.33 43.86
N GLU A 6 -9.52 -8.42 44.78
CA GLU A 6 -9.85 -7.03 44.46
C GLU A 6 -8.66 -6.29 43.87
N SER A 7 -7.44 -6.49 44.40
CA SER A 7 -6.21 -5.96 43.81
C SER A 7 -5.98 -6.48 42.39
N THR A 8 -6.14 -7.79 42.15
CA THR A 8 -5.95 -8.37 40.81
C THR A 8 -6.98 -7.84 39.81
N GLN A 9 -8.23 -7.60 40.25
CA GLN A 9 -9.27 -7.00 39.43
C GLN A 9 -8.97 -5.53 39.08
N ALA A 10 -8.47 -4.74 40.03
CA ALA A 10 -8.05 -3.37 39.78
C ALA A 10 -6.88 -3.29 38.79
N ASP A 11 -5.90 -4.18 38.92
CA ASP A 11 -4.74 -4.26 38.03
C ASP A 11 -5.16 -4.62 36.59
N MET A 12 -6.09 -5.56 36.40
CA MET A 12 -6.63 -5.87 35.06
C MET A 12 -7.41 -4.72 34.44
N ALA A 13 -8.20 -3.98 35.25
CA ALA A 13 -8.93 -2.82 34.76
C ALA A 13 -7.98 -1.68 34.33
N ALA A 14 -6.88 -1.49 35.06
CA ALA A 14 -5.83 -0.54 34.71
C ALA A 14 -5.08 -0.94 33.43
N LEU A 15 -4.78 -2.22 33.24
CA LEU A 15 -4.16 -2.73 32.02
C LEU A 15 -5.08 -2.54 30.80
N HIS A 16 -6.38 -2.83 30.93
CA HIS A 16 -7.37 -2.62 29.88
C HIS A 16 -7.54 -1.14 29.49
N ALA A 17 -7.57 -0.24 30.48
CA ALA A 17 -7.63 1.20 30.24
C ALA A 17 -6.36 1.69 29.52
N THR A 18 -5.22 1.10 29.85
CA THR A 18 -3.93 1.44 29.22
C THR A 18 -3.89 0.92 27.77
N THR A 19 -4.27 -0.34 27.51
CA THR A 19 -4.26 -0.93 26.16
C THR A 19 -5.23 -0.26 25.19
N THR A 20 -6.40 0.19 25.68
CA THR A 20 -7.41 0.87 24.85
C THR A 20 -7.05 2.32 24.53
N SER A 21 -6.06 2.89 25.20
CA SER A 21 -5.60 4.28 25.03
C SER A 21 -4.29 4.42 24.27
N LEU A 22 -3.60 3.31 23.97
CA LEU A 22 -2.31 3.29 23.31
C LEU A 22 -2.46 3.15 21.78
N PRO A 23 -1.68 3.89 20.98
CA PRO A 23 -1.56 3.63 19.55
C PRO A 23 -0.86 2.28 19.31
N SER A 24 -1.25 1.56 18.23
CA SER A 24 -0.81 0.19 17.94
C SER A 24 0.72 0.00 17.95
N SER A 25 1.47 1.04 17.61
CA SER A 25 2.94 1.04 17.56
C SER A 25 3.66 1.00 18.91
N ALA A 26 2.98 1.34 20.02
CA ALA A 26 3.55 1.35 21.38
C ALA A 26 3.17 0.10 22.20
N MET A 27 2.40 -0.81 21.62
CA MET A 27 1.65 -1.82 22.36
C MET A 27 2.52 -2.99 22.85
N ASN A 28 3.61 -3.35 22.16
CA ASN A 28 4.26 -4.65 22.39
C ASN A 28 5.02 -4.79 23.72
N ASP A 29 5.81 -3.80 24.14
CA ASP A 29 6.65 -3.94 25.34
C ASP A 29 5.88 -3.64 26.64
N VAL A 30 4.99 -2.65 26.60
CA VAL A 30 4.14 -2.26 27.75
C VAL A 30 3.09 -3.34 28.04
N VAL A 31 2.46 -3.89 27.00
CA VAL A 31 1.46 -4.96 27.18
C VAL A 31 2.14 -6.25 27.63
N ARG A 32 3.32 -6.59 27.11
CA ARG A 32 4.07 -7.78 27.55
C ARG A 32 4.45 -7.68 29.03
N ALA A 33 5.01 -6.56 29.48
CA ALA A 33 5.37 -6.37 30.89
C ALA A 33 4.14 -6.38 31.81
N GLY A 34 3.04 -5.72 31.40
CA GLY A 34 1.78 -5.73 32.17
C GLY A 34 1.14 -7.12 32.24
N LEU A 35 1.22 -7.91 31.17
CA LEU A 35 0.66 -9.26 31.13
C LEU A 35 1.45 -10.23 32.02
N GLU A 36 2.78 -10.11 32.08
CA GLU A 36 3.60 -10.93 32.97
C GLU A 36 3.33 -10.65 34.45
N GLU A 37 3.13 -9.38 34.83
CA GLU A 37 2.82 -9.00 36.21
C GLU A 37 1.42 -9.49 36.64
N VAL A 38 0.42 -9.37 35.75
CA VAL A 38 -0.93 -9.90 35.98
C VAL A 38 -0.91 -11.43 36.07
N LEU A 39 -0.16 -12.13 35.21
CA LEU A 39 -0.01 -13.59 35.29
C LEU A 39 0.63 -14.04 36.60
N ALA A 40 1.68 -13.36 37.06
CA ALA A 40 2.37 -13.71 38.30
C ALA A 40 1.43 -13.59 39.52
N ARG A 41 0.63 -12.51 39.60
CA ARG A 41 -0.34 -12.28 40.67
C ARG A 41 -1.53 -13.23 40.59
N PHE A 42 -1.95 -13.60 39.37
CA PHE A 42 -2.98 -14.62 39.16
C PHE A 42 -2.52 -16.02 39.64
N LEU A 43 -1.29 -16.42 39.32
CA LEU A 43 -0.70 -17.67 39.79
C LEU A 43 -0.57 -17.70 41.33
N TYR A 44 -0.19 -16.58 41.94
CA TYR A 44 -0.16 -16.44 43.40
C TYR A 44 -1.57 -16.57 44.03
N THR A 45 -2.57 -15.92 43.43
CA THR A 45 -3.96 -15.95 43.92
C THR A 45 -4.60 -17.34 43.76
N THR A 46 -4.31 -18.04 42.65
CA THR A 46 -4.76 -19.43 42.44
C THR A 46 -4.10 -20.42 43.38
N GLN A 47 -2.84 -20.17 43.79
CA GLN A 47 -2.16 -20.95 44.82
C GLN A 47 -2.78 -20.75 46.21
N LEU A 48 -3.10 -19.51 46.59
CA LEU A 48 -3.85 -19.20 47.82
C LEU A 48 -5.26 -19.83 47.84
N LEU A 49 -5.94 -19.85 46.69
CA LEU A 49 -7.25 -20.49 46.54
C LEU A 49 -7.18 -22.02 46.68
N ARG A 50 -6.06 -22.66 46.32
CA ARG A 50 -5.86 -24.11 46.46
C ARG A 50 -5.88 -24.54 47.92
N GLU A 51 -5.30 -23.73 48.81
CA GLU A 51 -5.14 -24.01 50.25
C GLU A 51 -6.37 -23.63 51.11
N ALA A 52 -7.36 -22.94 50.55
CA ALA A 52 -8.56 -22.51 51.28
C ALA A 52 -9.60 -23.65 51.49
N PRO A 53 -10.33 -23.66 52.63
CA PRO A 53 -11.38 -24.64 52.94
C PRO A 53 -12.59 -24.56 51.97
N SER A 54 -13.25 -25.69 51.69
CA SER A 54 -14.07 -25.90 50.48
C SER A 54 -15.30 -25.00 50.34
N LEU A 55 -15.82 -24.43 51.43
CA LEU A 55 -17.00 -23.55 51.40
C LEU A 55 -16.71 -22.16 50.82
N PHE A 56 -15.44 -21.74 50.71
CA PHE A 56 -15.05 -20.45 50.13
C PHE A 56 -14.70 -20.50 48.64
N LYS A 57 -14.57 -21.70 48.05
CA LYS A 57 -14.13 -21.88 46.65
C LYS A 57 -15.22 -21.52 45.63
N VAL A 58 -16.50 -21.72 45.95
CA VAL A 58 -17.59 -21.60 44.96
C VAL A 58 -17.99 -20.14 44.68
N GLN A 59 -17.80 -19.23 45.63
CA GLN A 59 -18.31 -17.85 45.54
C GLN A 59 -17.32 -16.83 44.95
N LEU A 60 -16.04 -17.20 44.83
CA LEU A 60 -14.96 -16.34 44.30
C LEU A 60 -14.39 -16.78 42.94
N ILE A 61 -14.60 -18.04 42.52
CA ILE A 61 -14.00 -18.60 41.31
C ILE A 61 -14.79 -18.26 40.03
N LEU A 62 -16.12 -18.15 40.13
CA LEU A 62 -17.01 -17.96 38.98
C LEU A 62 -16.83 -16.61 38.23
N PRO A 63 -16.69 -15.46 38.92
CA PRO A 63 -16.51 -14.17 38.24
C PRO A 63 -15.13 -14.04 37.59
N LEU A 64 -14.09 -14.57 38.26
CA LEU A 64 -12.70 -14.50 37.80
C LEU A 64 -12.46 -15.37 36.55
N ALA A 65 -13.04 -16.58 36.52
CA ALA A 65 -12.93 -17.47 35.37
C ALA A 65 -13.71 -16.98 34.13
N MET A 66 -14.85 -16.28 34.31
CA MET A 66 -15.62 -15.70 33.20
C MET A 66 -14.94 -14.46 32.58
N GLN A 67 -14.18 -13.69 33.36
CA GLN A 67 -13.41 -12.54 32.84
C GLN A 67 -12.14 -12.96 32.10
N LEU A 68 -11.49 -14.06 32.49
CA LEU A 68 -10.34 -14.62 31.77
C LEU A 68 -10.69 -15.14 30.36
N LEU A 69 -11.92 -15.64 30.14
CA LEU A 69 -12.35 -16.07 28.81
C LEU A 69 -12.49 -14.91 27.80
N HIS A 70 -12.62 -13.67 28.27
CA HIS A 70 -12.66 -12.48 27.40
C HIS A 70 -11.27 -11.94 27.05
N PHE A 71 -10.21 -12.33 27.78
CA PHE A 71 -8.84 -11.83 27.57
C PHE A 71 -7.96 -12.73 26.69
N VAL A 72 -8.34 -13.98 26.42
CA VAL A 72 -7.61 -14.88 25.51
C VAL A 72 -7.91 -14.58 24.03
N GLY A 73 -8.76 -13.58 23.75
CA GLY A 73 -9.22 -13.21 22.42
C GLY A 73 -8.59 -11.95 21.81
N VAL A 74 -7.54 -11.36 22.40
CA VAL A 74 -6.72 -10.40 21.64
C VAL A 74 -5.85 -11.22 20.69
N GLY A 75 -6.46 -11.67 19.59
CA GLY A 75 -5.70 -12.12 18.45
C GLY A 75 -4.75 -11.00 18.09
N VAL A 76 -3.45 -11.26 18.11
CA VAL A 76 -2.56 -10.56 17.20
C VAL A 76 -3.15 -10.90 15.84
N ASP A 77 -3.82 -9.94 15.18
CA ASP A 77 -4.23 -10.14 13.81
C ASP A 77 -3.01 -10.69 13.08
N PRO A 78 -3.11 -11.84 12.40
CA PRO A 78 -1.97 -12.37 11.67
C PRO A 78 -1.45 -11.24 10.80
N VAL A 79 -0.16 -10.88 10.96
CA VAL A 79 0.48 -9.75 10.26
C VAL A 79 0.02 -9.80 8.81
N ALA A 80 -0.81 -8.84 8.43
CA ALA A 80 -1.43 -8.80 7.13
C ALA A 80 -0.56 -7.92 6.24
N CYS A 81 -0.12 -8.43 5.10
CA CYS A 81 0.71 -7.65 4.18
C CYS A 81 -0.19 -7.05 3.12
N ASN A 82 -0.26 -5.72 3.06
CA ASN A 82 -1.23 -5.04 2.21
C ASN A 82 -2.68 -5.49 2.49
N GLY A 83 -3.03 -5.63 3.77
CA GLY A 83 -4.37 -6.02 4.22
C GLY A 83 -4.69 -7.52 4.16
N HIS A 84 -3.78 -8.37 3.66
CA HIS A 84 -4.03 -9.81 3.52
C HIS A 84 -2.82 -10.67 3.96
N GLY A 85 -3.07 -11.67 4.83
CA GLY A 85 -2.00 -12.56 5.31
C GLY A 85 -1.40 -13.44 4.21
N GLU A 86 -2.23 -13.83 3.23
CA GLU A 86 -1.85 -14.65 2.07
C GLU A 86 -0.86 -13.94 1.14
N LEU A 87 -0.78 -12.61 1.20
CA LEU A 87 0.17 -11.83 0.41
C LEU A 87 1.56 -11.76 1.05
N CYS A 88 1.70 -12.04 2.35
CA CYS A 88 2.99 -11.93 3.03
C CYS A 88 4.07 -12.84 2.47
N GLY A 89 3.68 -14.05 2.02
CA GLY A 89 4.60 -15.00 1.40
C GLY A 89 4.81 -14.80 -0.11
N ARG A 90 4.14 -13.81 -0.73
CA ARG A 90 4.27 -13.55 -2.17
C ARG A 90 5.37 -12.55 -2.43
N ARG A 91 6.18 -12.80 -3.47
CA ARG A 91 7.14 -11.83 -3.99
C ARG A 91 6.42 -10.57 -4.43
N TYR A 92 7.01 -9.41 -4.23
CA TYR A 92 6.49 -8.15 -4.74
C TYR A 92 6.14 -8.25 -6.25
N SER A 93 6.99 -8.93 -7.01
CA SER A 93 6.83 -9.19 -8.46
C SER A 93 5.78 -10.23 -8.83
N ASP A 94 5.13 -10.88 -7.87
CA ASP A 94 4.05 -11.86 -8.07
C ASP A 94 2.68 -11.33 -7.60
N VAL A 95 2.62 -10.10 -7.08
CA VAL A 95 1.38 -9.46 -6.63
C VAL A 95 0.82 -8.59 -7.75
N THR A 96 -0.49 -8.71 -8.00
CA THR A 96 -1.21 -7.77 -8.87
C THR A 96 -1.76 -6.64 -8.01
N MET A 97 -1.42 -5.40 -8.33
CA MET A 97 -1.83 -4.19 -7.63
C MET A 97 -2.74 -3.35 -8.54
N ILE A 98 -3.77 -2.76 -7.97
CA ILE A 98 -4.42 -1.60 -8.55
C ILE A 98 -3.51 -0.42 -8.33
N GLY A 99 -3.25 0.29 -9.43
CA GLY A 99 -2.53 1.55 -9.43
C GLY A 99 -3.44 2.71 -9.83
N THR A 100 -3.10 3.88 -9.34
CA THR A 100 -3.78 5.13 -9.68
C THR A 100 -2.92 5.96 -10.61
N HIS A 101 -3.41 6.19 -11.82
CA HIS A 101 -2.82 7.12 -12.78
C HIS A 101 -2.97 8.54 -12.24
N ASN A 102 -1.87 9.31 -12.23
CA ASN A 102 -1.83 10.69 -11.74
C ASN A 102 -2.56 10.86 -10.39
N SER A 103 -2.16 10.07 -9.40
CA SER A 103 -2.81 9.94 -8.08
C SER A 103 -3.10 11.28 -7.38
N ALA A 104 -2.26 12.29 -7.61
CA ALA A 104 -2.38 13.62 -7.02
C ALA A 104 -3.44 14.52 -7.71
N PHE A 105 -3.90 14.19 -8.92
CA PHE A 105 -4.77 15.05 -9.73
C PHE A 105 -6.23 14.83 -9.34
N VAL A 106 -6.56 15.30 -8.15
CA VAL A 106 -7.86 15.10 -7.49
C VAL A 106 -8.81 16.27 -7.76
N GLY A 107 -9.96 15.99 -8.36
CA GLY A 107 -10.98 17.01 -8.65
C GLY A 107 -12.06 16.51 -9.60
N ASP A 108 -12.90 17.43 -10.08
CA ASP A 108 -14.10 17.13 -10.88
C ASP A 108 -14.05 17.67 -12.31
N SER A 109 -13.01 18.42 -12.66
CA SER A 109 -12.82 18.96 -14.02
C SER A 109 -12.28 17.89 -15.00
N PRO A 110 -12.40 18.12 -16.33
CA PRO A 110 -11.98 17.16 -17.37
C PRO A 110 -10.48 16.81 -17.42
N VAL A 111 -9.64 17.45 -16.61
CA VAL A 111 -8.18 17.22 -16.55
C VAL A 111 -7.76 16.51 -15.25
N HIS A 112 -8.70 16.20 -14.36
CA HIS A 112 -8.44 15.42 -13.16
C HIS A 112 -8.53 13.93 -13.44
N ASN A 113 -7.74 13.15 -12.70
CA ASN A 113 -7.66 11.70 -12.84
C ASN A 113 -8.29 10.96 -11.66
N GLN A 114 -8.50 11.60 -10.51
CA GLN A 114 -9.05 10.96 -9.31
C GLN A 114 -10.12 11.84 -8.65
N TYR A 115 -11.07 11.24 -7.92
CA TYR A 115 -12.05 11.99 -7.11
C TYR A 115 -11.67 12.06 -5.63
N VAL A 116 -10.79 11.16 -5.19
CA VAL A 116 -10.48 10.93 -3.79
C VAL A 116 -9.02 11.25 -3.53
N SER A 117 -8.71 11.74 -2.33
CA SER A 117 -7.33 12.06 -1.93
C SER A 117 -6.40 10.86 -2.02
N VAL A 118 -5.10 11.10 -2.02
CA VAL A 118 -4.09 10.02 -2.04
C VAL A 118 -4.24 9.13 -0.81
N THR A 119 -4.49 9.72 0.35
CA THR A 119 -4.85 9.00 1.59
C THR A 119 -6.04 8.06 1.36
N ALA A 120 -7.12 8.55 0.76
CA ALA A 120 -8.31 7.74 0.51
C ALA A 120 -8.08 6.64 -0.53
N GLN A 121 -7.22 6.87 -1.53
CA GLN A 121 -6.78 5.84 -2.48
C GLN A 121 -6.02 4.72 -1.74
N LEU A 122 -5.09 5.09 -0.85
CA LEU A 122 -4.36 4.13 -0.03
C LEU A 122 -5.29 3.38 0.95
N ASP A 123 -6.23 4.07 1.61
CA ASP A 123 -7.19 3.45 2.54
C ASP A 123 -8.06 2.38 1.88
N MET A 124 -8.34 2.50 0.57
CA MET A 124 -9.11 1.51 -0.18
C MET A 124 -8.27 0.37 -0.79
N GLY A 125 -6.97 0.30 -0.47
CA GLY A 125 -6.12 -0.81 -0.89
C GLY A 125 -5.29 -0.58 -2.17
N VAL A 126 -5.22 0.66 -2.69
CA VAL A 126 -4.26 1.01 -3.74
C VAL A 126 -2.85 0.95 -3.18
N ARG A 127 -1.91 0.33 -3.90
CA ARG A 127 -0.51 0.21 -3.46
C ARG A 127 0.51 0.62 -4.51
N PHE A 128 0.03 1.18 -5.62
CA PHE A 128 0.85 1.73 -6.69
C PHE A 128 0.33 3.13 -7.06
N LEU A 129 1.10 4.17 -6.77
CA LEU A 129 0.71 5.54 -7.04
C LEU A 129 1.62 6.11 -8.14
N GLN A 130 1.05 6.48 -9.28
CA GLN A 130 1.78 7.22 -10.31
C GLN A 130 1.59 8.73 -10.11
N ALA A 131 2.68 9.50 -10.05
CA ALA A 131 2.64 10.96 -9.95
C ALA A 131 3.47 11.61 -11.05
N GLN A 132 2.87 12.58 -11.75
CA GLN A 132 3.53 13.30 -12.83
C GLN A 132 4.18 14.59 -12.35
N ALA A 133 5.51 14.68 -12.51
CA ALA A 133 6.32 15.81 -12.06
C ALA A 133 6.77 16.70 -13.23
N ARG A 134 6.83 18.00 -12.99
CA ARG A 134 7.33 19.03 -13.93
C ARG A 134 8.22 20.04 -13.22
N ASP A 135 9.15 20.63 -13.95
CA ASP A 135 9.91 21.77 -13.43
C ASP A 135 9.09 23.05 -13.59
N ARG A 136 8.69 23.62 -12.46
CA ARG A 136 8.04 24.91 -12.41
C ARG A 136 8.98 25.95 -11.80
N ARG A 137 9.79 26.57 -12.67
CA ARG A 137 10.70 27.66 -12.31
C ARG A 137 11.68 27.26 -11.18
N GLY A 138 12.23 26.05 -11.27
CA GLY A 138 13.20 25.52 -10.31
C GLY A 138 12.60 24.78 -9.12
N ARG A 139 11.27 24.62 -9.05
CA ARG A 139 10.59 23.74 -8.08
C ARG A 139 9.97 22.55 -8.81
N ILE A 140 9.98 21.37 -8.18
CA ILE A 140 9.26 20.20 -8.69
C ILE A 140 7.80 20.32 -8.26
N ASP A 141 6.92 20.56 -9.22
CA ASP A 141 5.48 20.62 -9.02
C ASP A 141 4.83 19.41 -9.70
N LEU A 142 3.71 18.96 -9.14
CA LEU A 142 2.88 17.94 -9.76
C LEU A 142 1.88 18.62 -10.69
N CYS A 143 2.16 18.51 -11.98
CA CYS A 143 1.39 19.16 -13.02
C CYS A 143 0.97 18.12 -14.05
N HIS A 144 -0.21 18.30 -14.63
CA HIS A 144 -0.55 17.59 -15.87
C HIS A 144 0.41 18.03 -16.99
N THR A 145 0.31 17.46 -18.19
CA THR A 145 1.19 17.67 -19.36
C THR A 145 1.87 19.05 -19.41
N TYR A 146 1.12 20.12 -19.11
CA TYR A 146 1.68 21.41 -18.72
C TYR A 146 1.07 21.97 -17.41
N CYS A 147 1.85 22.69 -16.59
CA CYS A 147 1.37 23.31 -15.33
C CYS A 147 0.29 24.40 -15.50
N TRP A 148 -0.01 24.86 -16.71
CA TRP A 148 -1.15 25.76 -16.92
C TRP A 148 -2.48 25.02 -17.06
N GLU A 149 -2.43 23.72 -17.38
CA GLU A 149 -3.60 22.85 -17.52
C GLU A 149 -4.12 22.42 -16.15
N LEU A 150 -3.23 21.87 -15.33
CA LEU A 150 -3.47 21.55 -13.93
C LEU A 150 -2.13 21.56 -13.19
N ASP A 151 -2.13 22.17 -12.01
CA ASP A 151 -1.01 22.20 -11.08
C ASP A 151 -1.57 22.03 -9.67
N VAL A 152 -1.24 20.90 -9.04
CA VAL A 152 -1.74 20.55 -7.71
C VAL A 152 -0.70 20.84 -6.61
N GLY A 153 0.33 21.61 -6.93
CA GLY A 153 1.33 22.06 -5.97
C GLY A 153 2.63 21.25 -5.98
N PRO A 154 3.51 21.49 -4.98
CA PRO A 154 4.85 20.90 -4.95
C PRO A 154 4.82 19.40 -4.67
N LEU A 155 5.77 18.66 -5.25
CA LEU A 155 5.99 17.23 -4.97
C LEU A 155 6.11 16.95 -3.47
N THR A 156 6.73 17.85 -2.69
CA THR A 156 6.92 17.67 -1.24
C THR A 156 5.59 17.53 -0.49
N SER A 157 4.54 18.27 -0.86
CA SER A 157 3.24 18.16 -0.19
C SER A 157 2.57 16.81 -0.46
N TYR A 158 2.75 16.26 -1.66
CA TYR A 158 2.29 14.92 -1.99
C TYR A 158 3.08 13.85 -1.22
N LEU A 159 4.40 14.01 -1.11
CA LEU A 159 5.25 13.11 -0.34
C LEU A 159 4.95 13.15 1.16
N ASP A 160 4.61 14.32 1.71
CA ASP A 160 4.17 14.47 3.12
C ASP A 160 2.89 13.65 3.38
N GLU A 161 1.89 13.73 2.50
CA GLU A 161 0.65 12.94 2.63
C GLU A 161 0.92 11.43 2.61
N VAL A 162 1.75 10.96 1.66
CA VAL A 162 2.16 9.55 1.58
C VAL A 162 2.95 9.14 2.82
N SER A 163 3.87 10.00 3.29
CA SER A 163 4.66 9.78 4.50
C SER A 163 3.79 9.62 5.74
N ASP A 164 2.84 10.51 5.93
CA ASP A 164 1.92 10.49 7.07
C ASP A 164 1.02 9.26 7.06
N TRP A 165 0.57 8.82 5.87
CA TRP A 165 -0.18 7.59 5.75
C TRP A 165 0.69 6.37 6.06
N MET A 166 1.84 6.23 5.42
CA MET A 166 2.73 5.08 5.65
C MET A 166 3.22 5.02 7.10
N GLY A 167 3.46 6.16 7.76
CA GLY A 167 3.83 6.23 9.17
C GLY A 167 2.79 5.63 10.12
N ARG A 168 1.50 5.66 9.73
CA ARG A 168 0.39 5.08 10.49
C ARG A 168 0.05 3.63 10.12
N HIS A 169 0.61 3.12 9.04
CA HIS A 169 0.32 1.77 8.53
C HIS A 169 1.62 0.98 8.29
N PRO A 170 2.19 0.35 9.34
CA PRO A 170 3.50 -0.29 9.26
C PRO A 170 3.55 -1.57 8.41
N ASP A 171 2.41 -2.23 8.20
CA ASP A 171 2.30 -3.50 7.48
C ASP A 171 1.98 -3.32 5.98
N GLU A 172 2.29 -2.13 5.45
CA GLU A 172 1.93 -1.70 4.10
C GLU A 172 3.16 -1.41 3.26
N VAL A 173 3.24 -2.07 2.10
CA VAL A 173 4.23 -1.85 1.04
C VAL A 173 3.59 -0.99 -0.05
N VAL A 174 4.11 0.21 -0.25
CA VAL A 174 3.63 1.21 -1.22
C VAL A 174 4.66 1.43 -2.30
N THR A 175 4.19 1.60 -3.54
CA THR A 175 5.02 1.92 -4.70
C THR A 175 4.71 3.30 -5.21
N LEU A 176 5.75 4.10 -5.49
CA LEU A 176 5.67 5.36 -6.21
C LEU A 176 6.28 5.18 -7.60
N LEU A 177 5.52 5.55 -8.63
CA LEU A 177 6.05 5.74 -9.98
C LEU A 177 6.05 7.24 -10.29
N LEU A 178 7.23 7.82 -10.45
CA LEU A 178 7.41 9.25 -10.72
C LEU A 178 7.69 9.45 -12.21
N THR A 179 6.85 10.23 -12.91
CA THR A 179 7.14 10.56 -14.31
C THR A 179 7.98 11.84 -14.38
N ASN A 180 9.07 11.84 -15.16
CA ASN A 180 10.07 12.90 -15.23
C ASN A 180 10.35 13.36 -16.68
N ASN A 181 9.30 13.79 -17.38
CA ASN A 181 9.39 14.21 -18.78
C ASN A 181 10.25 15.47 -19.02
N ASP A 182 10.54 16.27 -17.99
CA ASP A 182 11.39 17.47 -18.11
C ASP A 182 12.89 17.18 -17.94
N GLY A 183 13.27 15.93 -17.67
CA GLY A 183 14.68 15.57 -17.43
C GLY A 183 15.26 16.27 -16.21
N ILE A 184 14.45 16.43 -15.16
CA ILE A 184 14.87 16.99 -13.88
C ILE A 184 15.92 16.05 -13.28
N ASP A 185 17.03 16.61 -12.80
CA ASP A 185 18.09 15.81 -12.16
C ASP A 185 17.52 15.01 -10.98
N VAL A 186 17.80 13.70 -10.95
CA VAL A 186 17.30 12.77 -9.93
C VAL A 186 17.70 13.21 -8.50
N ASP A 187 18.83 13.92 -8.35
CA ASP A 187 19.27 14.49 -7.05
C ASP A 187 18.22 15.45 -6.46
N ARG A 188 17.42 16.12 -7.30
CA ARG A 188 16.35 17.01 -6.84
C ARG A 188 15.12 16.25 -6.34
N PHE A 189 14.83 15.07 -6.89
CA PHE A 189 13.80 14.18 -6.36
C PHE A 189 14.23 13.57 -5.04
N ALA A 190 15.51 13.16 -4.92
CA ALA A 190 16.08 12.71 -3.66
C ALA A 190 15.99 13.78 -2.58
N ALA A 191 16.38 15.03 -2.90
CA ALA A 191 16.25 16.15 -1.96
C ALA A 191 14.81 16.40 -1.50
N ALA A 192 13.81 16.19 -2.37
CA ALA A 192 12.40 16.27 -2.00
C ALA A 192 11.95 15.11 -1.11
N LEU A 193 12.42 13.88 -1.37
CA LEU A 193 12.13 12.72 -0.52
C LEU A 193 12.76 12.86 0.88
N GLU A 194 13.97 13.42 0.95
CA GLU A 194 14.72 13.66 2.19
C GLU A 194 14.04 14.66 3.14
N THR A 195 13.07 15.45 2.67
CA THR A 195 12.26 16.30 3.56
C THR A 195 11.28 15.49 4.40
N THR A 196 11.08 14.21 4.08
CA THR A 196 10.11 13.32 4.74
C THR A 196 10.80 12.10 5.38
N PRO A 197 10.18 11.47 6.39
CA PRO A 197 10.60 10.17 6.89
C PRO A 197 10.61 9.01 5.89
N LEU A 198 10.08 9.18 4.67
CA LEU A 198 9.99 8.12 3.65
C LEU A 198 11.34 7.50 3.30
N THR A 199 12.43 8.28 3.33
CA THR A 199 13.79 7.79 3.05
C THR A 199 14.26 6.66 3.98
N LYS A 200 13.64 6.54 5.16
CA LYS A 200 13.88 5.42 6.10
C LYS A 200 13.17 4.14 5.69
N LEU A 201 12.21 4.23 4.77
CA LEU A 201 11.36 3.13 4.30
C LEU A 201 11.75 2.62 2.91
N VAL A 202 12.67 3.29 2.20
CA VAL A 202 12.94 2.94 0.80
C VAL A 202 13.63 1.58 0.66
N PHE A 203 13.14 0.79 -0.29
CA PHE A 203 13.79 -0.41 -0.79
C PHE A 203 15.00 -0.04 -1.67
N ARG A 204 16.10 -0.76 -1.47
CA ARG A 204 17.36 -0.58 -2.22
C ARG A 204 17.75 -1.90 -2.88
N PRO A 205 17.69 -2.03 -4.21
CA PRO A 205 18.02 -3.28 -4.93
C PRO A 205 19.52 -3.62 -4.92
N GLY A 206 20.39 -2.71 -4.45
CA GLY A 206 21.84 -2.83 -4.62
C GLY A 206 22.28 -2.35 -6.00
N ARG A 207 23.47 -2.78 -6.45
CA ARG A 207 24.06 -2.35 -7.73
C ARG A 207 23.57 -3.16 -8.94
N GLU A 208 23.06 -4.36 -8.71
CA GLU A 208 22.54 -5.23 -9.75
C GLU A 208 21.01 -5.13 -9.79
N LEU A 209 20.44 -5.29 -10.99
CA LEU A 209 19.00 -5.35 -11.15
C LEU A 209 18.44 -6.57 -10.42
N VAL A 210 17.36 -6.37 -9.65
CA VAL A 210 16.66 -7.48 -9.01
C VAL A 210 15.80 -8.17 -10.06
N ALA A 211 16.22 -9.36 -10.49
CA ALA A 211 15.45 -10.14 -11.45
C ALA A 211 14.04 -10.44 -10.90
N LYS A 212 13.05 -10.57 -11.78
CA LYS A 212 11.64 -10.82 -11.43
C LYS A 212 11.46 -11.94 -10.39
N ALA A 213 12.19 -13.05 -10.50
CA ALA A 213 12.11 -14.18 -9.57
C ALA A 213 12.85 -13.98 -8.22
N GLN A 214 13.63 -12.91 -8.08
CA GLN A 214 14.48 -12.61 -6.92
C GLN A 214 13.96 -11.46 -6.06
N TRP A 215 12.83 -10.84 -6.45
CA TRP A 215 12.18 -9.84 -5.62
C TRP A 215 11.83 -10.41 -4.24
N PRO A 216 12.09 -9.66 -3.14
CA PRO A 216 11.64 -10.05 -1.82
C PRO A 216 10.13 -10.21 -1.75
N THR A 217 9.68 -11.02 -0.80
CA THR A 217 8.27 -11.11 -0.42
C THR A 217 7.79 -9.84 0.27
N LEU A 218 6.48 -9.58 0.25
CA LEU A 218 5.93 -8.43 0.97
C LEU A 218 6.24 -8.50 2.47
N GLY A 219 6.18 -9.70 3.06
CA GLY A 219 6.53 -9.92 4.47
C GLY A 219 8.01 -9.64 4.76
N GLU A 220 8.93 -9.95 3.84
CA GLU A 220 10.34 -9.60 3.97
C GLU A 220 10.57 -8.09 3.89
N LEU A 221 9.90 -7.39 2.96
CA LEU A 221 9.98 -5.93 2.84
C LEU A 221 9.47 -5.23 4.12
N ILE A 222 8.34 -5.67 4.65
CA ILE A 222 7.76 -5.13 5.91
C ILE A 222 8.69 -5.41 7.08
N LYS A 223 9.18 -6.65 7.23
CA LYS A 223 10.10 -7.04 8.31
C LYS A 223 11.42 -6.26 8.28
N ALA A 224 11.93 -5.95 7.08
CA ALA A 224 13.13 -5.13 6.90
C ALA A 224 12.85 -3.62 7.03
N ASN A 225 11.58 -3.22 7.17
CA ASN A 225 11.12 -1.83 7.11
C ASN A 225 11.56 -1.11 5.82
N THR A 226 11.65 -1.82 4.70
CA THR A 226 11.97 -1.32 3.36
C THR A 226 10.72 -1.37 2.48
N ARG A 227 9.65 -0.73 2.95
CA ARG A 227 8.28 -0.86 2.45
C ARG A 227 7.83 0.26 1.50
N LEU A 228 8.75 1.13 1.06
CA LEU A 228 8.54 2.07 -0.04
C LEU A 228 9.39 1.67 -1.24
N VAL A 229 8.75 1.37 -2.37
CA VAL A 229 9.42 1.06 -3.65
C VAL A 229 9.26 2.27 -4.58
N ILE A 230 10.34 2.76 -5.18
CA ILE A 230 10.27 3.96 -6.04
C ILE A 230 10.84 3.65 -7.41
N PHE A 231 10.03 3.92 -8.43
CA PHE A 231 10.41 3.89 -9.84
C PHE A 231 10.29 5.27 -10.46
N MET A 232 11.03 5.50 -11.53
CA MET A 232 10.96 6.69 -12.36
C MET A 232 11.04 6.30 -13.84
N ASP A 233 10.14 6.84 -14.66
CA ASP A 233 10.00 6.47 -16.08
C ASP A 233 11.28 6.74 -16.90
N TYR A 234 11.77 7.96 -16.83
CA TYR A 234 12.89 8.48 -17.59
C TYR A 234 13.85 9.23 -16.68
N HIS A 235 15.12 9.26 -17.07
CA HIS A 235 16.15 10.03 -16.37
C HIS A 235 16.39 9.62 -14.91
N ALA A 236 16.03 8.38 -14.54
CA ALA A 236 16.55 7.74 -13.33
C ALA A 236 18.08 7.55 -13.47
N ASP A 237 18.80 7.69 -12.36
CA ASP A 237 20.23 7.37 -12.28
C ASP A 237 20.54 6.75 -10.91
N GLN A 238 20.54 5.42 -10.87
CA GLN A 238 20.80 4.65 -9.65
C GLN A 238 22.25 4.76 -9.16
N ALA A 239 23.18 5.31 -9.96
CA ALA A 239 24.53 5.61 -9.48
C ALA A 239 24.56 6.88 -8.62
N LYS A 240 23.59 7.79 -8.82
CA LYS A 240 23.39 8.98 -7.99
C LYS A 240 22.44 8.72 -6.82
N VAL A 241 21.29 8.11 -7.09
CA VAL A 241 20.24 7.86 -6.09
C VAL A 241 19.85 6.38 -6.12
N ASP A 242 20.40 5.61 -5.18
CA ASP A 242 20.39 4.14 -5.20
C ASP A 242 19.02 3.46 -4.97
N TYR A 243 18.00 4.25 -4.63
CA TYR A 243 16.63 3.78 -4.36
C TYR A 243 15.58 4.28 -5.36
N ILE A 244 15.93 5.12 -6.34
CA ILE A 244 15.04 5.52 -7.44
C ILE A 244 15.39 4.68 -8.66
N MET A 245 14.62 3.63 -8.89
CA MET A 245 14.87 2.66 -9.96
C MET A 245 14.30 3.14 -11.30
N SER A 246 14.96 2.77 -12.40
CA SER A 246 14.40 2.97 -13.75
C SER A 246 13.16 2.09 -13.93
N GLU A 247 12.00 2.68 -14.26
CA GLU A 247 10.77 1.92 -14.52
C GLU A 247 11.02 0.85 -15.59
N PHE A 248 11.61 1.24 -16.72
CA PHE A 248 11.73 0.37 -17.90
C PHE A 248 12.82 -0.70 -17.80
N ASP A 249 13.61 -0.70 -16.71
CA ASP A 249 14.47 -1.86 -16.36
C ASP A 249 13.70 -2.95 -15.61
N TYR A 250 12.53 -2.62 -15.04
CA TYR A 250 11.72 -3.51 -14.21
C TYR A 250 10.33 -3.79 -14.79
N PHE A 251 9.79 -2.87 -15.59
CA PHE A 251 8.44 -2.93 -16.13
C PHE A 251 8.42 -2.85 -17.66
N TRP A 252 7.52 -3.63 -18.25
CA TRP A 252 6.93 -3.33 -19.54
C TRP A 252 5.53 -2.75 -19.33
N GLU A 253 5.05 -1.95 -20.27
CA GLU A 253 3.69 -1.41 -20.21
C GLU A 253 2.98 -1.37 -21.56
N THR A 254 1.64 -1.43 -21.52
CA THR A 254 0.78 -1.25 -22.70
C THR A 254 0.69 0.22 -23.11
N PRO A 255 0.23 0.56 -24.33
CA PRO A 255 0.02 1.96 -24.71
C PRO A 255 -0.90 2.69 -23.73
N TYR A 256 -0.62 3.97 -23.49
CA TYR A 256 -1.49 4.90 -22.75
C TYR A 256 -2.27 5.80 -23.72
N GLY A 257 -3.21 6.60 -23.20
CA GLY A 257 -4.03 7.50 -24.03
C GLY A 257 -5.05 6.76 -24.92
N VAL A 258 -5.43 5.53 -24.51
CA VAL A 258 -6.35 4.66 -25.25
C VAL A 258 -7.73 5.30 -25.34
N THR A 259 -8.29 5.39 -26.54
CA THR A 259 -9.64 5.93 -26.77
C THR A 259 -10.68 4.88 -27.16
N ASP A 260 -10.24 3.65 -27.42
CA ASP A 260 -11.16 2.53 -27.65
C ASP A 260 -11.55 1.89 -26.31
N ARG A 261 -12.84 1.96 -25.99
CA ARG A 261 -13.47 1.39 -24.78
C ARG A 261 -13.23 -0.11 -24.62
N ASN A 262 -12.85 -0.81 -25.69
CA ASN A 262 -12.60 -2.25 -25.64
C ASN A 262 -11.19 -2.62 -25.23
N PHE A 263 -10.26 -1.66 -25.11
CA PHE A 263 -8.84 -1.90 -24.84
C PHE A 263 -8.28 -3.06 -25.68
N PRO A 264 -8.30 -2.96 -27.03
CA PRO A 264 -8.10 -4.09 -27.94
C PRO A 264 -6.62 -4.50 -28.10
N THR A 265 -5.77 -4.17 -27.13
CA THR A 265 -4.33 -4.41 -27.21
C THR A 265 -3.76 -4.78 -25.86
N CYS A 266 -2.86 -5.76 -25.86
CA CYS A 266 -1.87 -5.95 -24.81
C CYS A 266 -0.44 -5.94 -25.39
N LEU A 267 -0.20 -5.12 -26.41
CA LEU A 267 1.15 -4.92 -26.96
C LEU A 267 2.07 -4.31 -25.91
N VAL A 268 3.33 -4.73 -25.91
CA VAL A 268 4.40 -4.03 -25.19
C VAL A 268 4.73 -2.76 -25.96
N ASP A 269 4.37 -1.61 -25.40
CA ASP A 269 4.67 -0.29 -25.98
C ASP A 269 6.01 0.21 -25.46
N ARG A 270 6.19 0.16 -24.13
CA ARG A 270 7.41 0.62 -23.48
C ARG A 270 7.96 -0.40 -22.48
N PRO A 271 9.30 -0.53 -22.38
CA PRO A 271 10.25 -0.09 -23.39
C PRO A 271 10.02 -0.87 -24.70
N ALA A 272 10.40 -0.28 -25.84
CA ALA A 272 10.33 -0.97 -27.11
C ALA A 272 11.16 -2.28 -27.05
N GLY A 273 10.51 -3.41 -27.29
CA GLY A 273 11.13 -4.74 -27.20
C GLY A 273 11.30 -5.28 -25.78
N GLY A 274 10.63 -4.71 -24.77
CA GLY A 274 10.58 -5.26 -23.43
C GLY A 274 10.07 -6.70 -23.42
N ASP A 275 10.68 -7.55 -22.59
CA ASP A 275 10.37 -8.98 -22.48
C ASP A 275 9.41 -9.23 -21.29
N PRO A 276 8.13 -9.58 -21.53
CA PRO A 276 7.14 -9.81 -20.47
C PRO A 276 7.47 -10.95 -19.51
N GLU A 277 8.33 -11.88 -19.90
CA GLU A 277 8.78 -12.97 -19.02
C GLU A 277 9.82 -12.49 -18.00
N ARG A 278 10.59 -11.44 -18.36
CA ARG A 278 11.65 -10.88 -17.50
C ARG A 278 11.22 -9.67 -16.72
N LEU A 279 10.28 -8.89 -17.27
CA LEU A 279 9.78 -7.65 -16.71
C LEU A 279 8.42 -7.88 -16.02
N MET A 280 8.13 -7.06 -15.02
CA MET A 280 6.78 -6.91 -14.47
C MET A 280 5.90 -6.13 -15.46
N GLY A 281 4.58 -6.30 -15.43
CA GLY A 281 3.69 -5.63 -16.40
C GLY A 281 2.86 -4.50 -15.80
N ILE A 282 2.82 -3.33 -16.43
CA ILE A 282 1.82 -2.28 -16.18
C ILE A 282 0.80 -2.28 -17.32
N MET A 283 -0.45 -2.55 -17.00
CA MET A 283 -1.56 -2.46 -17.93
C MET A 283 -2.22 -1.08 -17.77
N ASN A 284 -1.99 -0.21 -18.73
CA ASN A 284 -2.63 1.09 -18.82
C ASN A 284 -4.12 0.88 -19.19
N HIS A 285 -4.99 0.90 -18.18
CA HIS A 285 -6.44 0.69 -18.31
C HIS A 285 -7.22 1.98 -18.01
N MET A 286 -6.73 3.09 -18.54
CA MET A 286 -7.36 4.41 -18.42
C MET A 286 -7.97 4.80 -19.76
N LEU A 287 -9.30 4.93 -19.82
CA LEU A 287 -10.00 5.31 -21.04
C LEU A 287 -9.93 6.83 -21.22
N ASN A 288 -9.68 7.25 -22.45
CA ASN A 288 -9.62 8.64 -22.84
C ASN A 288 -10.59 8.95 -23.98
N TYR A 289 -10.84 10.22 -24.23
CA TYR A 289 -11.45 10.71 -25.47
C TYR A 289 -10.59 11.84 -26.06
N LYS A 290 -10.85 12.19 -27.32
CA LYS A 290 -10.12 13.25 -28.03
C LYS A 290 -11.03 14.39 -28.43
N ILE A 291 -10.52 15.62 -28.28
CA ILE A 291 -11.06 16.82 -28.93
C ILE A 291 -9.93 17.42 -29.76
N GLY A 292 -10.00 17.23 -31.09
CA GLY A 292 -8.85 17.51 -31.96
C GLY A 292 -7.68 16.60 -31.61
N ASP A 293 -6.50 17.19 -31.39
CA ASP A 293 -5.27 16.47 -31.03
C ASP A 293 -5.05 16.35 -29.51
N ILE A 294 -5.98 16.88 -28.70
CA ILE A 294 -5.87 16.85 -27.24
C ILE A 294 -6.62 15.64 -26.70
N VAL A 295 -5.97 14.89 -25.81
CA VAL A 295 -6.50 13.70 -25.13
C VAL A 295 -6.97 14.09 -23.74
N PHE A 296 -8.18 13.67 -23.38
CA PHE A 296 -8.78 13.93 -22.07
C PHE A 296 -9.18 12.60 -21.41
N PRO A 297 -8.95 12.44 -20.10
CA PRO A 297 -9.49 11.34 -19.31
C PRO A 297 -11.02 11.23 -19.46
N ASN A 298 -11.54 10.01 -19.63
CA ASN A 298 -12.98 9.79 -19.83
C ASN A 298 -13.73 9.49 -18.53
N GLN A 299 -14.09 10.56 -17.83
CA GLN A 299 -14.75 10.54 -16.52
C GLN A 299 -16.14 9.89 -16.52
N LEU A 300 -16.92 10.11 -17.58
CA LEU A 300 -18.31 9.65 -17.67
C LEU A 300 -18.42 8.13 -17.74
N ASP A 301 -17.37 7.47 -18.23
CA ASP A 301 -17.34 6.03 -18.45
C ASP A 301 -16.55 5.26 -17.40
N ALA A 302 -16.04 5.95 -16.37
CA ALA A 302 -15.20 5.37 -15.32
C ALA A 302 -15.83 4.10 -14.71
N SER A 303 -17.14 4.07 -14.47
CA SER A 303 -17.83 2.87 -13.94
C SER A 303 -17.77 1.66 -14.88
N SER A 304 -17.83 1.89 -16.19
CA SER A 304 -17.74 0.84 -17.20
C SER A 304 -16.29 0.40 -17.42
N THR A 305 -15.37 1.37 -17.50
CA THR A 305 -13.92 1.14 -17.64
C THR A 305 -13.39 0.35 -16.45
N ASN A 306 -13.68 0.78 -15.22
CA ASN A 306 -13.17 0.15 -14.01
C ASN A 306 -14.00 -1.06 -13.55
N SER A 307 -14.91 -1.57 -14.40
CA SER A 307 -15.70 -2.76 -14.06
C SER A 307 -14.86 -4.04 -14.10
N MET A 308 -15.27 -5.04 -13.32
CA MET A 308 -14.67 -6.37 -13.33
C MET A 308 -14.58 -6.95 -14.75
N ALA A 309 -15.63 -6.75 -15.54
CA ALA A 309 -15.71 -7.25 -16.91
C ALA A 309 -14.69 -6.58 -17.84
N SER A 310 -14.55 -5.25 -17.77
CA SER A 310 -13.62 -4.49 -18.62
C SER A 310 -12.16 -4.80 -18.29
N ILE A 311 -11.79 -4.74 -17.00
CA ILE A 311 -10.42 -4.99 -16.58
C ILE A 311 -10.01 -6.42 -16.89
N ARG A 312 -10.83 -7.42 -16.53
CA ARG A 312 -10.52 -8.83 -16.82
C ARG A 312 -10.41 -9.11 -18.31
N LYS A 313 -11.23 -8.47 -19.14
CA LYS A 313 -11.14 -8.64 -20.60
C LYS A 313 -9.75 -8.26 -21.13
N GLN A 314 -9.15 -7.17 -20.66
CA GLN A 314 -7.79 -6.81 -21.09
C GLN A 314 -6.72 -7.71 -20.45
N VAL A 315 -6.89 -8.11 -19.18
CA VAL A 315 -5.97 -9.07 -18.54
C VAL A 315 -5.99 -10.42 -19.27
N ASP A 316 -7.16 -10.91 -19.66
CA ASP A 316 -7.32 -12.17 -20.39
C ASP A 316 -6.77 -12.04 -21.82
N LEU A 317 -6.92 -10.88 -22.47
CA LEU A 317 -6.24 -10.57 -23.74
C LEU A 317 -4.71 -10.68 -23.60
N CYS A 318 -4.11 -10.14 -22.54
CA CYS A 318 -2.68 -10.29 -22.29
C CYS A 318 -2.25 -11.77 -22.20
N LYS A 319 -3.04 -12.59 -21.49
CA LYS A 319 -2.79 -14.04 -21.35
C LYS A 319 -2.94 -14.77 -22.67
N ASP A 320 -3.96 -14.44 -23.46
CA ASP A 320 -4.20 -15.02 -24.79
C ASP A 320 -3.09 -14.68 -25.79
N GLU A 321 -2.47 -13.51 -25.64
CA GLU A 321 -1.26 -13.11 -26.37
C GLU A 321 0.04 -13.69 -25.79
N GLY A 322 -0.06 -14.62 -24.83
CA GLY A 322 1.07 -15.34 -24.25
C GLY A 322 1.89 -14.55 -23.22
N LYS A 323 1.35 -13.46 -22.67
CA LYS A 323 2.03 -12.66 -21.62
C LYS A 323 1.58 -13.11 -20.22
N PRO A 324 2.43 -12.94 -19.19
CA PRO A 324 2.00 -13.09 -17.81
C PRO A 324 0.89 -12.09 -17.45
N GLN A 325 0.15 -12.41 -16.39
CA GLN A 325 -0.79 -11.45 -15.79
C GLN A 325 -0.04 -10.16 -15.41
N PRO A 326 -0.56 -8.98 -15.78
CA PRO A 326 0.04 -7.72 -15.36
C PRO A 326 0.15 -7.59 -13.84
N ASN A 327 1.24 -6.98 -13.40
CA ASN A 327 1.50 -6.67 -11.99
C ASN A 327 0.75 -5.42 -11.55
N VAL A 328 0.52 -4.47 -12.44
CA VAL A 328 -0.18 -3.22 -12.14
C VAL A 328 -1.32 -3.05 -13.14
N ILE A 329 -2.52 -2.78 -12.63
CA ILE A 329 -3.65 -2.29 -13.42
C ILE A 329 -3.80 -0.83 -13.07
N LEU A 330 -3.37 0.04 -13.98
CA LEU A 330 -3.36 1.48 -13.76
C LEU A 330 -4.71 2.08 -14.18
N LEU A 331 -5.35 2.85 -13.30
CA LEU A 331 -6.72 3.36 -13.45
C LEU A 331 -6.85 4.85 -13.14
N ASP A 332 -7.81 5.50 -13.80
CA ASP A 332 -8.40 6.77 -13.38
C ASP A 332 -9.67 6.53 -12.55
N TRP A 333 -10.02 7.43 -11.62
CA TRP A 333 -11.15 7.38 -10.69
C TRP A 333 -11.32 6.02 -10.02
N VAL A 334 -10.25 5.57 -9.37
CA VAL A 334 -10.14 4.22 -8.78
C VAL A 334 -11.28 3.88 -7.79
N ASN A 335 -11.92 4.89 -7.22
CA ASN A 335 -13.05 4.75 -6.31
C ASN A 335 -14.39 4.43 -6.99
N ILE A 336 -14.41 4.36 -8.31
CA ILE A 336 -15.59 4.05 -9.14
C ILE A 336 -15.36 2.72 -9.84
N GLY A 337 -16.36 1.83 -9.81
CA GLY A 337 -16.28 0.50 -10.40
C GLY A 337 -15.87 -0.58 -9.39
N ASP A 338 -15.20 -1.62 -9.87
CA ASP A 338 -14.94 -2.85 -9.11
C ASP A 338 -13.44 -3.09 -8.85
N ALA A 339 -12.60 -2.05 -8.94
CA ALA A 339 -11.14 -2.18 -8.96
C ALA A 339 -10.58 -3.04 -7.80
N GLN A 340 -11.06 -2.82 -6.58
CA GLN A 340 -10.63 -3.56 -5.39
C GLN A 340 -11.07 -5.02 -5.43
N GLN A 341 -12.28 -5.29 -5.95
CA GLN A 341 -12.74 -6.67 -6.14
C GLN A 341 -11.89 -7.39 -7.19
N VAL A 342 -11.54 -6.69 -8.28
CA VAL A 342 -10.62 -7.21 -9.30
C VAL A 342 -9.26 -7.55 -8.70
N GLN A 343 -8.70 -6.67 -7.85
CA GLN A 343 -7.45 -6.93 -7.15
C GLN A 343 -7.50 -8.23 -6.35
N MET A 344 -8.56 -8.44 -5.57
CA MET A 344 -8.74 -9.67 -4.78
C MET A 344 -8.79 -10.91 -5.68
N VAL A 345 -9.60 -10.86 -6.74
CA VAL A 345 -9.74 -11.98 -7.69
C VAL A 345 -8.43 -12.31 -8.39
N LEU A 346 -7.71 -11.31 -8.88
CA LEU A 346 -6.45 -11.51 -9.62
C LEU A 346 -5.31 -12.01 -8.73
N ASN A 347 -5.38 -11.75 -7.42
CA ASN A 347 -4.48 -12.35 -6.44
C ASN A 347 -5.01 -13.68 -5.86
N GLY A 348 -6.23 -14.12 -6.20
CA GLY A 348 -6.81 -15.34 -5.61
C GLY A 348 -7.14 -15.21 -4.12
N LEU A 349 -7.62 -14.03 -3.70
CA LEU A 349 -8.03 -13.68 -2.34
C LEU A 349 -9.57 -13.60 -2.18
N ALA A 350 -10.32 -13.91 -3.25
CA ALA A 350 -11.77 -13.72 -3.35
C ALA A 350 -12.57 -14.95 -2.94
#